data_AF-A0A7Z0TRP6-F1
#
_entry.id   AF-A0A7Z0TRP6-F1
#
_cell.length_a   1.000
_cell.length_b   1.000
_cell.length_c   1.000
_cell.angle_alpha   90.00
_cell.angle_beta   90.00
_cell.angle_gamma   90.00
#
_symmetry.space_group_name_H-M   'P 1'
#
loop_
_entity.id
_entity.type
_entity.pdbx_description
1 polymer ?
#
loop_
_entity_poly.entity_id
_entity_poly.type
_entity_poly.pdbx_seq_one_letter_code
_entity_poly.pdbx_strand_id
1 'polypeptide(L)' 'MQTLSPRHVKTDEALRLGVESGWYAIKVSGTFVSSPHDSEGDCRRKIDEIQPPVKKKR' A
#
# COMPACT_ATOMS: atom_id res chain seq x y z
N MET A 1 -1.30 4.71 -15.70
CA MET A 1 -1.40 4.79 -14.23
C MET A 1 -0.76 3.54 -13.66
N GLN A 2 0.18 3.67 -12.72
CA GLN A 2 0.88 2.52 -12.12
C GLN A 2 0.00 1.90 -11.04
N THR A 3 -0.49 0.67 -11.19
CA THR A 3 -1.39 0.06 -10.21
C THR A 3 -0.73 -0.09 -8.84
N LEU A 4 -1.37 0.45 -7.80
CA LEU A 4 -1.01 0.20 -6.41
C LEU A 4 -1.87 -0.91 -5.81
N SER A 5 -1.28 -1.65 -4.87
CA SER A 5 -1.98 -2.70 -4.11
C SER A 5 -1.55 -2.67 -2.65
N PRO A 6 -2.45 -3.03 -1.72
CA PRO A 6 -2.08 -3.19 -0.32
C PRO A 6 -1.28 -4.49 -0.15
N ARG A 7 -0.18 -4.42 0.61
CA ARG A 7 0.61 -5.59 1.02
C ARG A 7 0.90 -5.52 2.51
N HIS A 8 0.63 -6.61 3.22
CA HIS A 8 1.03 -6.74 4.61
C HIS A 8 2.49 -7.18 4.70
N VAL A 9 3.34 -6.32 5.28
CA VAL A 9 4.71 -6.65 5.67
C VAL A 9 4.68 -7.16 7.11
N LYS A 10 4.95 -8.45 7.29
CA LYS A 10 4.98 -9.09 8.62
C LYS A 10 6.25 -8.71 9.38
N THR A 11 6.25 -8.87 10.71
CA THR A 11 7.37 -8.51 11.58
C THR A 11 8.72 -9.09 11.15
N ASP A 12 8.80 -10.39 10.80
CA ASP A 12 10.05 -11.01 10.35
C ASP A 12 10.57 -10.41 9.04
N GLU A 13 9.66 -9.99 8.16
CA GLU A 13 9.99 -9.34 6.89
C GLU A 13 10.41 -7.89 7.11
N ALA A 14 9.65 -7.17 7.93
CA ALA A 14 9.94 -5.80 8.36
C ALA A 14 11.36 -5.68 8.93
N LEU A 15 11.72 -6.61 9.83
CA LEU A 15 13.07 -6.68 10.40
C LEU A 15 14.15 -6.89 9.34
N ARG A 16 13.93 -7.80 8.39
CA ARG A 16 14.87 -8.06 7.27
C ARG A 16 15.02 -6.87 6.33
N LEU A 17 13.94 -6.11 6.13
CA LEU A 17 13.90 -4.95 5.24
C LEU A 17 14.30 -3.64 5.93
N GLY A 18 14.43 -3.61 7.26
CA GLY A 18 14.70 -2.40 8.03
C GLY A 18 13.54 -1.39 8.00
N VAL A 19 12.31 -1.88 7.87
CA VAL A 19 11.08 -1.07 7.88
C VAL A 19 10.18 -1.50 9.04
N GLU A 20 9.11 -0.73 9.27
CA GLU A 20 8.08 -1.08 10.24
C GLU A 20 7.15 -2.18 9.69
N SER A 21 6.52 -2.96 10.58
CA SER A 21 5.50 -3.92 10.16
C SER A 21 4.16 -3.23 9.94
N GLY A 22 3.38 -3.70 8.96
CA GLY A 22 2.05 -3.19 8.70
C GLY A 22 1.65 -3.28 7.24
N TRP A 23 0.55 -2.63 6.89
CA TRP A 23 0.04 -2.60 5.52
C TRP A 23 0.65 -1.46 4.73
N TYR A 24 1.27 -1.77 3.60
CA TYR A 24 1.90 -0.78 2.72
C TYR A 24 1.18 -0.70 1.38
N ALA A 25 1.02 0.51 0.85
CA ALA A 25 0.70 0.70 -0.55
C ALA A 25 1.96 0.42 -1.38
N ILE A 26 1.91 -0.60 -2.23
CA ILE A 26 3.04 -1.01 -3.06
C ILE A 26 2.73 -0.93 -4.54
N LYS A 27 3.76 -0.60 -5.33
CA LYS A 27 3.75 -0.83 -6.78
C LYS A 27 4.02 -2.30 -7.08
N VAL A 28 3.67 -2.73 -8.28
CA VAL A 28 4.03 -4.07 -8.81
C VAL A 28 5.55 -4.32 -8.78
N SER A 29 6.37 -3.26 -8.87
CA SER A 29 7.83 -3.35 -8.75
C SER A 29 8.34 -3.66 -7.33
N GLY A 30 7.45 -3.71 -6.33
CA GLY A 30 7.82 -3.88 -4.91
C GLY A 30 8.21 -2.58 -4.21
N THR A 31 8.10 -1.43 -4.88
CA THR A 31 8.38 -0.12 -4.26
C THR A 31 7.26 0.27 -3.30
N PHE A 32 7.62 0.58 -2.04
CA PHE A 32 6.70 1.16 -1.05
C PHE A 32 6.38 2.62 -1.41
N VAL A 33 5.10 2.98 -1.31
CA VAL A 33 4.58 4.31 -1.68
C VAL A 33 3.92 5.02 -0.48
N SER A 34 3.69 4.31 0.61
CA SER A 34 3.19 4.85 1.88
C SER A 34 4.01 4.35 3.07
N SER A 35 3.78 4.97 4.23
CA SER A 35 4.08 4.38 5.54
C SER A 35 3.23 3.11 5.78
N PRO A 36 3.53 2.30 6.81
CA PRO A 36 2.65 1.22 7.22
C PRO A 36 1.31 1.79 7.72
N HIS A 37 0.26 1.01 7.54
CA HIS A 37 -1.07 1.24 8.08
C HIS A 37 -1.49 0.04 8.93
N ASP A 38 -2.37 0.27 9.91
CA ASP A 38 -2.81 -0.76 10.85
C ASP A 38 -3.69 -1.83 10.17
N SER A 39 -4.45 -1.46 9.14
CA SER A 39 -5.35 -2.37 8.42
C SER A 39 -5.24 -2.28 6.90
N GLU A 40 -5.64 -3.36 6.21
CA GLU A 40 -5.75 -3.36 4.74
C GLU A 40 -6.70 -2.27 4.24
N GLY A 41 -7.78 -2.00 4.98
CA GLY A 41 -8.78 -1.00 4.62
C GLY A 41 -8.25 0.44 4.72
N ASP A 42 -7.43 0.75 5.72
CA ASP A 42 -6.73 2.05 5.81
C ASP A 42 -5.75 2.22 4.64
N CYS A 43 -4.99 1.17 4.35
CA CYS A 43 -4.07 1.15 3.21
C CYS A 43 -4.80 1.33 1.88
N ARG A 44 -5.96 0.68 1.70
CA ARG A 44 -6.80 0.81 0.51
C ARG A 44 -7.35 2.23 0.35
N ARG A 45 -7.83 2.84 1.44
CA ARG A 45 -8.22 4.25 1.44
C ARG A 45 -7.06 5.16 1.02
N LYS A 46 -5.85 4.89 1.51
CA LYS A 46 -4.66 5.64 1.09
C LYS A 46 -4.34 5.46 -0.40
N ILE A 47 -4.51 4.25 -0.94
CA ILE A 47 -4.36 3.98 -2.37
C ILE A 47 -5.38 4.78 -3.18
N ASP A 48 -6.64 4.82 -2.76
CA ASP A 48 -7.69 5.60 -3.43
C ASP A 48 -7.42 7.12 -3.35
N GLU A 49 -6.76 7.61 -2.31
CA GLU A 49 -6.29 9.01 -2.24
C GLU A 49 -5.15 9.29 -3.25
N ILE A 50 -4.17 8.39 -3.35
CA ILE A 50 -3.01 8.54 -4.25
C ILE A 50 -3.42 8.35 -5.71
N GLN A 51 -4.34 7.41 -5.94
CA GLN A 51 -4.83 7.03 -7.25
C GLN A 51 -6.36 7.02 -7.22
N PRO A 52 -6.98 8.22 -7.30
CA PRO A 52 -8.42 8.31 -7.31
C PRO A 52 -8.98 7.45 -8.45
N PRO A 53 -9.98 6.61 -8.17
CA PRO A 53 -10.60 5.81 -9.20
C PRO A 53 -11.14 6.76 -10.27
N VAL A 54 -10.76 6.52 -11.52
CA VAL A 54 -11.31 7.26 -12.65
C VAL A 54 -12.81 7.00 -12.64
N LYS A 55 -13.60 7.99 -12.20
CA LYS A 55 -15.06 7.92 -12.22
C LYS A 55 -15.47 7.64 -13.66
N LYS A 56 -15.88 6.42 -13.98
CA LYS A 56 -16.55 6.15 -15.25
C LYS A 56 -17.84 6.96 -15.23
N LYS A 57 -17.88 8.06 -16.01
CA LYS A 57 -19.14 8.73 -16.32
C LYS A 57 -20.01 7.67 -17.00
N ARG A 58 -21.15 7.36 -16.39
CA ARG A 58 -22.14 6.44 -16.91
C ARG A 58 -22.91 7.09 -18.05
#